data_AF-A0AB37ZPN8-F1
#
_entry.id   AF-A0AB37ZPN8-F1
#
_cell.length_a   1.000
_cell.length_b   1.000
_cell.length_c   1.000
_cell.angle_alpha   90.00
_cell.angle_beta   90.00
_cell.angle_gamma   90.00
#
_symmetry.space_group_name_H-M   'P 1'
#
loop_
_entity.id
_entity.type
_entity.pdbx_description
1 polymer ?
#
loop_
_entity_poly.entity_id
_entity_poly.type
_entity_poly.pdbx_seq_one_letter_code
_entity_poly.pdbx_strand_id
1 'polypeptide(L)'
;MPWYKAGTVSVTQNSNAVIGSGTAFIANSRVGDGFRGPDGGWYEVTNIASDTAMSISPNYQGASNSAGGYALAPLQGYVKESADALRALVNQFGTKLAALGTTGNYDTLPVAKGGTGGANQADARAGLGLGSVAVESTVPVAKGGTGRTDGRVLLSEVGVQQAAALYNVQGMYMGWNSGSQGEGHFVVNRGGGAGGFSWRTVNSDNSATGPAMTLSYEGALKVPLSIQVPQIIGLTTALSLTQGGTGASNVGSARDNLGLGNSGAPTFSGLELTGGAYIDFHFQSSTADYTNRIIPLSAGNLGISSASAPGLVFGAQFYPNSDGIINCGTSTNRFAAYFAVTGAIQTSDAREKTTVSPMSGPELSVSMLLAREIGTYKWLEAIDKKGEEARLHIGMTVQRCIEIMVGAGIDPMSYAFICFDEWGALPEESIEIIKGNIYSAGELIQSNANYSEFDKYSEFPAFTWEETSREVVITQKAREAGNRYGFRYDQLALFIARGQEERIARLEAAIASAQ
;
A
#
# COMPACT_ATOMS: atom_id res chain seq x y z
N MET A 1 130.44 20.13 -38.91
CA MET A 1 130.33 21.49 -39.47
C MET A 1 131.54 22.28 -39.02
N PRO A 2 132.27 22.96 -39.93
CA PRO A 2 133.41 23.78 -39.53
C PRO A 2 132.93 24.91 -38.63
N TRP A 3 133.59 25.11 -37.48
CA TRP A 3 133.24 26.21 -36.58
C TRP A 3 133.50 27.54 -37.26
N TYR A 4 132.63 28.51 -37.00
CA TYR A 4 132.78 29.86 -37.54
C TYR A 4 133.87 30.61 -36.77
N LYS A 5 134.87 31.16 -37.49
CA LYS A 5 136.09 31.79 -36.93
C LYS A 5 136.56 33.04 -37.70
N ALA A 6 135.76 33.56 -38.62
CA ALA A 6 136.17 34.68 -39.45
C ALA A 6 136.17 35.99 -38.64
N GLY A 7 137.18 36.84 -38.86
CA GLY A 7 137.36 38.10 -38.12
C GLY A 7 138.10 37.93 -36.78
N THR A 8 138.09 39.00 -35.98
CA THR A 8 138.64 39.01 -34.61
C THR A 8 137.61 39.52 -33.62
N VAL A 9 137.78 39.21 -32.34
CA VAL A 9 136.92 39.71 -31.27
C VAL A 9 137.69 40.49 -30.23
N SER A 10 137.09 41.59 -29.78
CA SER A 10 137.47 42.33 -28.58
C SER A 10 136.63 41.82 -27.41
N VAL A 11 137.32 41.31 -26.40
CA VAL A 11 136.72 40.75 -25.18
C VAL A 11 137.42 41.35 -23.96
N THR A 12 136.64 41.69 -22.95
CA THR A 12 137.13 42.33 -21.70
C THR A 12 136.91 41.38 -20.53
N GLN A 13 137.93 41.20 -19.69
CA GLN A 13 137.82 40.37 -18.49
C GLN A 13 136.60 40.80 -17.64
N ASN A 14 135.84 39.83 -17.15
CA ASN A 14 134.61 39.99 -16.37
C ASN A 14 133.46 40.72 -17.10
N SER A 15 133.51 40.84 -18.43
CA SER A 15 132.39 41.35 -19.24
C SER A 15 131.71 40.23 -20.02
N ASN A 16 130.39 40.31 -20.22
CA ASN A 16 129.69 39.42 -21.13
C ASN A 16 129.77 39.89 -22.59
N ALA A 17 130.25 41.10 -22.86
CA ALA A 17 130.25 41.67 -24.20
C ALA A 17 131.40 41.12 -25.05
N VAL A 18 131.06 40.59 -26.21
CA VAL A 18 131.99 40.19 -27.27
C VAL A 18 131.74 41.11 -28.47
N ILE A 19 132.72 41.93 -28.82
CA ILE A 19 132.63 42.87 -29.95
C ILE A 19 133.49 42.37 -31.09
N GLY A 20 132.88 42.05 -32.22
CA GLY A 20 133.55 41.50 -33.40
C GLY A 20 133.99 42.58 -34.40
N SER A 21 135.11 42.32 -35.09
CA SER A 21 135.57 43.05 -36.27
C SER A 21 135.75 42.06 -37.42
N GLY A 22 135.08 42.31 -38.54
CA GLY A 22 135.02 41.37 -39.68
C GLY A 22 134.25 40.08 -39.38
N THR A 23 133.33 40.11 -38.41
CA THR A 23 132.49 38.97 -37.99
C THR A 23 131.06 39.05 -38.58
N ALA A 24 130.34 37.94 -38.55
CA ALA A 24 128.96 37.79 -38.99
C ALA A 24 128.20 36.86 -38.01
N PHE A 25 128.01 37.33 -36.77
CA PHE A 25 127.46 36.51 -35.67
C PHE A 25 126.01 36.07 -35.86
N ILE A 26 125.12 36.91 -36.41
CA ILE A 26 123.69 36.57 -36.55
C ILE A 26 123.54 35.37 -37.49
N ALA A 27 124.31 35.38 -38.59
CA ALA A 27 124.22 34.31 -39.58
C ALA A 27 124.82 32.99 -39.10
N ASN A 28 125.68 32.99 -38.08
CA ASN A 28 126.53 31.84 -37.72
C ASN A 28 126.41 31.38 -36.26
N SER A 29 125.46 31.90 -35.48
CA SER A 29 125.20 31.46 -34.10
C SER A 29 123.76 31.80 -33.64
N ARG A 30 123.32 31.19 -32.54
CA ARG A 30 122.06 31.46 -31.84
C ARG A 30 122.28 31.56 -30.33
N VAL A 31 121.31 32.16 -29.63
CA VAL A 31 121.25 32.05 -28.16
C VAL A 31 121.15 30.58 -27.76
N GLY A 32 122.02 30.16 -26.84
CA GLY A 32 122.23 28.77 -26.43
C GLY A 32 123.42 28.08 -27.09
N ASP A 33 124.04 28.65 -28.13
CA ASP A 33 125.24 28.09 -28.76
C ASP A 33 126.51 28.30 -27.91
N GLY A 34 127.56 27.52 -28.17
CA GLY A 34 128.86 27.66 -27.54
C GLY A 34 129.77 28.68 -28.26
N PHE A 35 130.16 29.74 -27.58
CA PHE A 35 131.26 30.63 -27.95
C PHE A 35 132.56 30.19 -27.31
N ARG A 36 133.62 30.07 -28.11
CA ARG A 36 134.98 29.79 -27.64
C ARG A 36 135.85 31.02 -27.80
N GLY A 37 136.28 31.59 -26.68
CA GLY A 37 137.02 32.85 -26.65
C GLY A 37 138.53 32.72 -26.97
N PRO A 38 139.26 33.85 -27.08
CA PRO A 38 140.71 33.88 -27.31
C PRO A 38 141.57 33.23 -26.21
N ASP A 39 140.97 33.04 -25.03
CA ASP A 39 141.52 32.32 -23.88
C ASP A 39 141.35 30.79 -24.02
N GLY A 40 140.63 30.34 -25.05
CA GLY A 40 140.28 28.95 -25.29
C GLY A 40 139.09 28.43 -24.47
N GLY A 41 138.51 29.27 -23.61
CA GLY A 41 137.38 28.94 -22.74
C GLY A 41 136.05 28.89 -23.48
N TRP A 42 135.08 28.14 -22.92
CA TRP A 42 133.74 27.97 -23.47
C TRP A 42 132.69 28.76 -22.70
N TYR A 43 131.81 29.39 -23.45
CA TYR A 43 130.75 30.25 -22.93
C TYR A 43 129.46 30.01 -23.72
N GLU A 44 128.32 30.11 -23.05
CA GLU A 44 127.01 30.09 -23.70
C GLU A 44 126.71 31.47 -24.30
N VAL A 45 126.32 31.53 -25.55
CA VAL A 45 125.78 32.74 -26.16
C VAL A 45 124.41 33.01 -25.55
N THR A 46 124.26 34.10 -24.80
CA THR A 46 123.00 34.46 -24.14
C THR A 46 122.19 35.50 -24.92
N ASN A 47 122.84 36.26 -25.79
CA ASN A 47 122.20 37.21 -26.69
C ASN A 47 123.09 37.43 -27.93
N ILE A 48 122.48 37.70 -29.08
CA ILE A 48 123.19 38.16 -30.29
C ILE A 48 122.54 39.47 -30.70
N ALA A 49 123.22 40.58 -30.42
CA ALA A 49 122.68 41.91 -30.66
C ALA A 49 122.89 42.38 -32.10
N SER A 50 124.00 41.98 -32.73
CA SER A 50 124.32 42.28 -34.14
C SER A 50 125.38 41.32 -34.69
N ASP A 51 125.70 41.41 -35.98
CA ASP A 51 126.78 40.64 -36.61
C ASP A 51 128.17 40.89 -35.99
N THR A 52 128.32 41.98 -35.25
CA THR A 52 129.55 42.41 -34.57
C THR A 52 129.41 42.52 -33.06
N ALA A 53 128.29 42.09 -32.46
CA ALA A 53 128.10 42.15 -31.01
C ALA A 53 127.25 40.98 -30.48
N MET A 54 127.79 40.23 -29.52
CA MET A 54 127.04 39.22 -28.78
C MET A 54 127.34 39.27 -27.28
N SER A 55 126.46 38.65 -26.49
CA SER A 55 126.64 38.46 -25.05
C SER A 55 126.85 36.98 -24.75
N ILE A 56 127.77 36.72 -23.82
CA ILE A 56 128.12 35.36 -23.38
C ILE A 56 127.89 35.18 -21.88
N SER A 57 127.66 33.94 -21.44
CA SER A 57 127.55 33.54 -20.04
C SER A 57 128.35 32.26 -19.77
N PRO A 58 129.13 32.18 -18.69
CA PRO A 58 129.45 33.28 -17.77
C PRO A 58 130.20 34.43 -18.46
N ASN A 59 130.41 35.55 -17.77
CA ASN A 59 131.24 36.64 -18.30
C ASN A 59 132.66 36.14 -18.65
N TYR A 60 133.30 36.76 -19.63
CA TYR A 60 134.62 36.37 -20.14
C TYR A 60 135.68 36.34 -19.02
N GLN A 61 136.36 35.21 -18.85
CA GLN A 61 137.23 34.96 -17.69
C GLN A 61 138.72 35.22 -17.98
N GLY A 62 139.15 35.17 -19.25
CA GLY A 62 140.52 35.45 -19.66
C GLY A 62 140.93 36.93 -19.57
N ALA A 63 142.22 37.21 -19.75
CA ALA A 63 142.75 38.57 -19.82
C ALA A 63 142.15 39.35 -21.02
N SER A 64 141.86 40.63 -20.84
CA SER A 64 141.29 41.48 -21.90
C SER A 64 142.14 41.45 -23.17
N ASN A 65 141.49 41.26 -24.32
CA ASN A 65 142.14 41.19 -25.62
C ASN A 65 141.32 41.99 -26.63
N SER A 66 141.95 42.97 -27.29
CA SER A 66 141.28 43.87 -28.24
C SER A 66 141.16 43.30 -29.66
N ALA A 67 141.85 42.20 -29.99
CA ALA A 67 141.83 41.56 -31.31
C ALA A 67 142.20 40.07 -31.24
N GLY A 68 141.42 39.27 -30.50
CA GLY A 68 141.67 37.85 -30.31
C GLY A 68 140.97 36.95 -31.33
N GLY A 69 141.50 35.75 -31.56
CA GLY A 69 140.82 34.69 -32.33
C GLY A 69 139.71 34.01 -31.53
N TYR A 70 138.66 33.52 -32.17
CA TYR A 70 137.50 32.89 -31.51
C TYR A 70 136.91 31.75 -32.36
N ALA A 71 135.93 31.03 -31.82
CA ALA A 71 135.08 30.11 -32.59
C ALA A 71 133.64 30.02 -32.06
N LEU A 72 132.66 29.74 -32.94
CA LEU A 72 131.27 29.46 -32.56
C LEU A 72 130.86 28.01 -32.90
N ALA A 73 130.16 27.35 -31.96
CA ALA A 73 129.73 25.95 -32.04
C ALA A 73 128.22 25.79 -31.69
N PRO A 74 127.38 25.23 -32.57
CA PRO A 74 125.94 25.08 -32.32
C PRO A 74 125.57 24.03 -31.24
N LEU A 75 124.57 24.31 -30.39
CA LEU A 75 124.02 23.37 -29.38
C LEU A 75 122.47 23.28 -29.49
N GLN A 76 121.87 22.08 -29.54
CA GLN A 76 120.39 21.91 -29.63
C GLN A 76 119.81 21.05 -28.48
N GLY A 77 118.70 21.49 -27.85
CA GLY A 77 117.94 20.79 -26.77
C GLY A 77 116.43 20.58 -27.08
N TYR A 78 115.76 19.59 -26.46
CA TYR A 78 114.42 19.00 -26.80
C TYR A 78 113.18 19.52 -25.99
N VAL A 79 111.94 19.29 -26.51
CA VAL A 79 110.59 19.81 -26.09
C VAL A 79 109.82 18.92 -25.06
N LYS A 80 109.37 19.44 -23.89
CA LYS A 80 108.73 18.66 -22.77
C LYS A 80 107.27 19.04 -22.41
N GLU A 81 106.86 20.27 -22.64
CA GLU A 81 105.63 20.85 -22.03
C GLU A 81 104.32 20.36 -22.65
N SER A 82 104.29 20.02 -23.94
CA SER A 82 103.10 19.55 -24.64
C SER A 82 102.61 18.17 -24.18
N ALA A 83 103.50 17.30 -23.70
CA ALA A 83 103.18 15.94 -23.31
C ALA A 83 102.36 15.88 -22.00
N ASP A 84 102.61 16.80 -21.06
CA ASP A 84 101.95 16.77 -19.74
C ASP A 84 100.48 17.22 -19.80
N ALA A 85 100.16 18.21 -20.65
CA ALA A 85 98.80 18.72 -20.80
C ALA A 85 97.82 17.66 -21.34
N LEU A 86 98.26 16.84 -22.31
CA LEU A 86 97.42 15.79 -22.90
C LEU A 86 97.07 14.69 -21.89
N ARG A 87 97.99 14.36 -20.97
CA ARG A 87 97.79 13.31 -19.96
C ARG A 87 96.70 13.66 -18.93
N ALA A 88 96.59 14.93 -18.56
CA ALA A 88 95.60 15.39 -17.59
C ALA A 88 94.16 15.22 -18.11
N LEU A 89 93.92 15.53 -19.38
CA LEU A 89 92.62 15.37 -20.04
C LEU A 89 92.13 13.91 -20.02
N VAL A 90 93.02 12.98 -20.37
CA VAL A 90 92.71 11.54 -20.46
C VAL A 90 92.29 10.96 -19.11
N ASN A 91 92.96 11.35 -18.02
CA ASN A 91 92.64 10.84 -16.67
C ASN A 91 91.28 11.32 -16.14
N GLN A 92 90.86 12.54 -16.47
CA GLN A 92 89.61 13.11 -15.94
C GLN A 92 88.36 12.57 -16.65
N PHE A 93 88.44 12.35 -17.97
CA PHE A 93 87.27 12.04 -18.79
C PHE A 93 87.31 10.67 -19.48
N GLY A 94 88.46 9.99 -19.54
CA GLY A 94 88.61 8.75 -20.31
C GLY A 94 87.66 7.63 -19.88
N THR A 95 87.60 7.31 -18.58
CA THR A 95 86.72 6.24 -18.06
C THR A 95 85.24 6.60 -18.19
N LYS A 96 84.88 7.88 -18.02
CA LYS A 96 83.50 8.37 -18.14
C LYS A 96 83.00 8.31 -19.58
N LEU A 97 83.83 8.71 -20.54
CA LEU A 97 83.47 8.67 -21.96
C LEU A 97 83.40 7.23 -22.48
N ALA A 98 84.31 6.35 -22.01
CA ALA A 98 84.27 4.92 -22.35
C ALA A 98 83.01 4.22 -21.84
N ALA A 99 82.52 4.58 -20.65
CA ALA A 99 81.30 3.99 -20.07
C ALA A 99 80.02 4.31 -20.87
N LEU A 100 80.01 5.38 -21.69
CA LEU A 100 78.87 5.72 -22.54
C LEU A 100 78.73 4.77 -23.75
N GLY A 101 79.76 4.01 -24.12
CA GLY A 101 79.70 3.06 -25.24
C GLY A 101 79.15 3.69 -26.53
N THR A 102 78.09 3.10 -27.10
CA THR A 102 77.42 3.63 -28.32
C THR A 102 76.32 4.66 -28.03
N THR A 103 75.99 4.89 -26.76
CA THR A 103 74.87 5.75 -26.32
C THR A 103 75.16 7.24 -26.59
N GLY A 104 76.43 7.66 -26.56
CA GLY A 104 76.85 9.05 -26.81
C GLY A 104 76.74 9.52 -28.26
N ASN A 105 76.36 8.65 -29.20
CA ASN A 105 76.33 8.94 -30.64
C ASN A 105 74.96 9.40 -31.16
N TYR A 106 74.00 9.68 -30.27
CA TYR A 106 72.63 10.03 -30.64
C TYR A 106 72.22 11.40 -30.07
N ASP A 107 71.71 12.28 -30.92
CA ASP A 107 71.10 13.55 -30.50
C ASP A 107 69.81 13.32 -29.71
N THR A 108 69.09 12.24 -30.01
CA THR A 108 67.92 11.75 -29.25
C THR A 108 68.08 10.25 -29.02
N LEU A 109 68.09 9.84 -27.76
CA LEU A 109 68.39 8.46 -27.41
C LEU A 109 67.25 7.52 -27.84
N PRO A 110 67.51 6.51 -28.69
CA PRO A 110 66.48 5.59 -29.16
C PRO A 110 66.01 4.64 -28.06
N VAL A 111 64.80 4.10 -28.22
CA VAL A 111 64.18 3.18 -27.24
C VAL A 111 65.03 1.94 -26.97
N ALA A 112 65.67 1.38 -28.00
CA ALA A 112 66.56 0.22 -27.87
C ALA A 112 67.81 0.48 -26.99
N LYS A 113 68.09 1.73 -26.64
CA LYS A 113 69.19 2.15 -25.76
C LYS A 113 68.68 2.76 -24.44
N GLY A 114 67.41 2.56 -24.11
CA GLY A 114 66.78 3.05 -22.88
C GLY A 114 66.27 4.50 -22.95
N GLY A 115 66.26 5.13 -24.13
CA GLY A 115 65.62 6.44 -24.33
C GLY A 115 64.15 6.32 -24.74
N THR A 116 63.55 7.43 -25.17
CA THR A 116 62.15 7.47 -25.66
C THR A 116 62.05 7.60 -27.19
N GLY A 117 63.18 7.83 -27.88
CA GLY A 117 63.22 8.01 -29.33
C GLY A 117 62.59 9.30 -29.86
N GLY A 118 62.19 10.25 -28.99
CA GLY A 118 61.54 11.50 -29.40
C GLY A 118 62.09 12.73 -28.67
N ALA A 119 62.09 13.88 -29.35
CA ALA A 119 62.61 15.15 -28.83
C ALA A 119 61.55 15.96 -28.02
N ASN A 120 60.28 15.55 -28.09
CA ASN A 120 59.18 16.14 -27.32
C ASN A 120 58.25 15.04 -26.80
N GLN A 121 57.24 15.42 -26.00
CA GLN A 121 56.34 14.46 -25.36
C GLN A 121 55.50 13.64 -26.37
N ALA A 122 55.12 14.21 -27.51
CA ALA A 122 54.33 13.48 -28.52
C ALA A 122 55.19 12.42 -29.21
N ASP A 123 56.39 12.78 -29.63
CA ASP A 123 57.34 11.86 -30.27
C ASP A 123 57.81 10.78 -29.30
N ALA A 124 58.01 11.12 -28.02
CA ALA A 124 58.35 10.14 -26.97
C ALA A 124 57.24 9.09 -26.76
N ARG A 125 55.97 9.51 -26.78
CA ARG A 125 54.84 8.58 -26.71
C ARG A 125 54.78 7.69 -27.95
N ALA A 126 54.96 8.25 -29.14
CA ALA A 126 54.99 7.49 -30.38
C ALA A 126 56.14 6.47 -30.39
N GLY A 127 57.35 6.87 -29.97
CA GLY A 127 58.52 5.99 -29.89
C GLY A 127 58.34 4.82 -28.92
N LEU A 128 57.67 5.05 -27.79
CA LEU A 128 57.32 4.00 -26.82
C LEU A 128 56.08 3.17 -27.21
N GLY A 129 55.43 3.48 -28.34
CA GLY A 129 54.21 2.78 -28.79
C GLY A 129 52.94 3.13 -27.99
N LEU A 130 52.93 4.26 -27.29
CA LEU A 130 51.81 4.71 -26.46
C LEU A 130 50.77 5.48 -27.30
N GLY A 131 49.51 5.04 -27.25
CA GLY A 131 48.39 5.65 -27.99
C GLY A 131 47.82 6.93 -27.37
N SER A 132 46.78 7.50 -28.01
CA SER A 132 46.16 8.78 -27.60
C SER A 132 45.50 8.77 -26.21
N VAL A 133 45.26 7.59 -25.63
CA VAL A 133 44.76 7.45 -24.25
C VAL A 133 45.76 7.95 -23.22
N ALA A 134 47.06 7.93 -23.53
CA ALA A 134 48.13 8.29 -22.59
C ALA A 134 48.15 9.78 -22.18
N VAL A 135 47.29 10.63 -22.77
CA VAL A 135 47.17 12.05 -22.40
C VAL A 135 45.86 12.40 -21.69
N GLU A 136 44.95 11.43 -21.54
CA GLU A 136 43.65 11.67 -20.92
C GLU A 136 43.79 11.68 -19.39
N SER A 137 43.32 12.73 -18.71
CA SER A 137 43.27 12.76 -17.23
C SER A 137 42.23 11.78 -16.66
N THR A 138 41.28 11.37 -17.49
CA THR A 138 40.28 10.36 -17.17
C THR A 138 39.93 9.65 -18.47
N VAL A 139 40.22 8.35 -18.55
CA VAL A 139 39.99 7.58 -19.78
C VAL A 139 38.47 7.44 -20.00
N PRO A 140 37.92 7.88 -21.14
CA PRO A 140 36.50 7.77 -21.42
C PRO A 140 36.11 6.32 -21.72
N VAL A 141 34.83 5.99 -21.52
CA VAL A 141 34.28 4.64 -21.74
C VAL A 141 34.50 4.15 -23.17
N ALA A 142 34.35 5.04 -24.16
CA ALA A 142 34.60 4.71 -25.57
C ALA A 142 36.05 4.29 -25.89
N LYS A 143 37.00 4.56 -24.98
CA LYS A 143 38.41 4.15 -25.08
C LYS A 143 38.79 3.10 -24.01
N GLY A 144 37.80 2.43 -23.40
CA GLY A 144 38.00 1.36 -22.41
C GLY A 144 38.17 1.82 -20.96
N GLY A 145 37.98 3.12 -20.66
CA GLY A 145 38.01 3.64 -19.30
C GLY A 145 36.63 3.66 -18.61
N THR A 146 36.55 4.23 -17.41
CA THR A 146 35.28 4.38 -16.68
C THR A 146 34.66 5.77 -16.81
N GLY A 147 35.39 6.74 -17.39
CA GLY A 147 34.96 8.14 -17.47
C GLY A 147 34.94 8.87 -16.13
N ARG A 148 35.49 8.28 -15.04
CA ARG A 148 35.57 8.89 -13.71
C ARG A 148 36.87 8.55 -12.98
N THR A 149 37.21 9.34 -11.97
CA THR A 149 38.37 9.12 -11.08
C THR A 149 38.05 8.33 -9.81
N ASP A 150 36.79 8.01 -9.56
CA ASP A 150 36.32 7.36 -8.32
C ASP A 150 35.97 5.87 -8.51
N GLY A 151 36.37 5.27 -9.63
CA GLY A 151 36.21 3.84 -9.89
C GLY A 151 34.78 3.38 -10.20
N ARG A 152 33.80 4.28 -10.32
CA ARG A 152 32.43 3.96 -10.74
C ARG A 152 32.29 4.04 -12.26
N VAL A 153 31.55 3.10 -12.84
CA VAL A 153 31.19 3.14 -14.27
C VAL A 153 29.94 4.02 -14.43
N LEU A 154 30.00 5.03 -15.30
CA LEU A 154 28.82 5.73 -15.80
C LEU A 154 28.41 5.07 -17.12
N LEU A 155 27.24 4.43 -17.14
CA LEU A 155 26.68 3.81 -18.34
C LEU A 155 25.63 4.79 -18.89
N SER A 156 25.82 5.29 -20.12
CA SER A 156 24.77 6.04 -20.82
C SER A 156 23.63 5.11 -21.20
N GLU A 157 23.97 3.88 -21.60
CA GLU A 157 23.07 2.77 -21.91
C GLU A 157 23.78 1.44 -21.59
N VAL A 158 23.03 0.39 -21.22
CA VAL A 158 23.53 -0.98 -21.04
C VAL A 158 22.75 -1.90 -21.97
N GLY A 159 23.35 -2.27 -23.09
CA GLY A 159 22.80 -3.30 -23.97
C GLY A 159 23.16 -4.70 -23.46
N VAL A 160 22.15 -5.53 -23.20
CA VAL A 160 22.35 -6.95 -22.90
C VAL A 160 21.75 -7.74 -24.05
N GLN A 161 22.54 -8.61 -24.67
CA GLN A 161 22.10 -9.45 -25.80
C GLN A 161 22.26 -10.95 -25.51
N GLN A 162 22.84 -11.28 -24.36
CA GLN A 162 23.10 -12.66 -23.97
C GLN A 162 21.80 -13.33 -23.50
N ALA A 163 21.53 -14.52 -24.06
CA ALA A 163 20.36 -15.33 -23.71
C ALA A 163 20.30 -15.60 -22.21
N ALA A 164 19.17 -15.26 -21.58
CA ALA A 164 19.02 -15.38 -20.12
C ALA A 164 19.09 -16.85 -19.64
N ALA A 165 18.74 -17.81 -20.50
CA ALA A 165 18.80 -19.24 -20.22
C ALA A 165 20.23 -19.78 -19.98
N LEU A 166 21.27 -19.03 -20.34
CA LEU A 166 22.67 -19.46 -20.21
C LEU A 166 23.24 -19.23 -18.80
N TYR A 167 22.54 -18.49 -17.94
CA TYR A 167 23.00 -18.17 -16.59
C TYR A 167 22.70 -19.31 -15.60
N ASN A 168 23.46 -20.39 -15.70
CA ASN A 168 23.30 -21.60 -14.87
C ASN A 168 24.24 -21.67 -13.65
N VAL A 169 25.07 -20.65 -13.43
CA VAL A 169 25.96 -20.53 -12.25
C VAL A 169 25.35 -19.57 -11.24
N GLN A 170 25.57 -19.81 -9.95
CA GLN A 170 25.12 -18.92 -8.86
C GLN A 170 25.55 -17.46 -9.12
N GLY A 171 24.61 -16.52 -9.05
CA GLY A 171 24.89 -15.10 -9.29
C GLY A 171 23.68 -14.27 -9.66
N MET A 172 23.91 -12.96 -9.83
CA MET A 172 22.95 -11.99 -10.33
C MET A 172 23.34 -11.61 -11.76
N TYR A 173 22.40 -11.73 -12.69
CA TYR A 173 22.64 -11.51 -14.11
C TYR A 173 21.54 -10.64 -14.70
N MET A 174 21.91 -9.88 -15.72
CA MET A 174 20.97 -9.28 -16.65
C MET A 174 21.00 -10.11 -17.92
N GLY A 175 19.84 -10.40 -18.50
CA GLY A 175 19.74 -11.24 -19.70
C GLY A 175 18.76 -10.66 -20.70
N TRP A 176 18.89 -11.12 -21.93
CA TRP A 176 17.95 -10.81 -23.00
C TRP A 176 17.44 -12.11 -23.59
N ASN A 177 16.13 -12.28 -23.55
CA ASN A 177 15.38 -13.38 -24.13
C ASN A 177 15.72 -14.76 -23.53
N SER A 178 14.75 -15.42 -22.89
CA SER A 178 14.85 -16.83 -22.53
C SER A 178 14.25 -17.77 -23.61
N GLY A 179 13.60 -17.20 -24.63
CA GLY A 179 12.92 -17.90 -25.73
C GLY A 179 12.80 -17.07 -27.02
N SER A 180 11.58 -16.75 -27.47
CA SER A 180 11.32 -15.97 -28.71
C SER A 180 10.61 -14.64 -28.46
N GLN A 181 10.49 -14.19 -27.21
CA GLN A 181 9.51 -13.16 -26.82
C GLN A 181 10.10 -11.75 -26.64
N GLY A 182 11.42 -11.58 -26.77
CA GLY A 182 12.06 -10.25 -26.67
C GLY A 182 12.01 -9.65 -25.27
N GLU A 183 12.05 -10.50 -24.24
CA GLU A 183 11.97 -10.12 -22.83
C GLU A 183 13.35 -9.75 -22.24
N GLY A 184 13.38 -8.69 -21.44
CA GLY A 184 14.52 -8.37 -20.58
C GLY A 184 14.40 -9.13 -19.27
N HIS A 185 15.51 -9.70 -18.80
CA HIS A 185 15.55 -10.46 -17.55
C HIS A 185 16.46 -9.84 -16.51
N PHE A 186 16.00 -9.87 -15.27
CA PHE A 186 16.84 -9.77 -14.08
C PHE A 186 16.84 -11.14 -13.39
N VAL A 187 17.93 -11.89 -13.55
CA VAL A 187 18.04 -13.28 -13.14
C VAL A 187 18.86 -13.36 -11.87
N VAL A 188 18.28 -13.92 -10.80
CA VAL A 188 19.04 -14.31 -9.61
C VAL A 188 19.10 -15.83 -9.55
N ASN A 189 20.22 -16.40 -9.97
CA ASN A 189 20.45 -17.83 -9.87
C ASN A 189 20.84 -18.17 -8.43
N ARG A 190 20.00 -18.98 -7.76
CA ARG A 190 20.19 -19.35 -6.34
C ARG A 190 21.44 -20.20 -6.08
N GLY A 191 21.93 -20.94 -7.07
CA GLY A 191 22.94 -21.98 -6.87
C GLY A 191 22.53 -22.98 -5.78
N GLY A 192 23.45 -23.26 -4.85
CA GLY A 192 23.18 -24.06 -3.64
C GLY A 192 22.62 -23.27 -2.45
N GLY A 193 22.37 -21.96 -2.60
CA GLY A 193 21.88 -21.08 -1.54
C GLY A 193 20.36 -20.88 -1.56
N ALA A 194 19.86 -19.99 -0.69
CA ALA A 194 18.43 -19.69 -0.57
C ALA A 194 17.85 -18.91 -1.77
N GLY A 195 18.69 -18.17 -2.52
CA GLY A 195 18.27 -17.36 -3.65
C GLY A 195 17.39 -16.16 -3.28
N GLY A 196 16.85 -15.49 -4.30
CA GLY A 196 15.95 -14.33 -4.17
C GLY A 196 16.64 -12.97 -4.33
N PHE A 197 15.82 -11.93 -4.40
CA PHE A 197 16.24 -10.54 -4.56
C PHE A 197 15.73 -9.72 -3.37
N SER A 198 16.59 -8.87 -2.80
CA SER A 198 16.21 -7.93 -1.75
C SER A 198 16.57 -6.51 -2.13
N TRP A 199 15.68 -5.57 -1.82
CA TRP A 199 15.95 -4.15 -1.97
C TRP A 199 15.47 -3.41 -0.73
N ARG A 200 16.16 -2.31 -0.41
CA ARG A 200 15.90 -1.50 0.77
C ARG A 200 16.25 -0.05 0.46
N THR A 201 15.58 0.86 1.14
CA THR A 201 15.99 2.28 1.16
C THR A 201 17.01 2.50 2.27
N VAL A 202 17.81 3.54 2.14
CA VAL A 202 18.79 3.97 3.14
C VAL A 202 18.68 5.46 3.34
N ASN A 203 19.10 5.95 4.50
CA ASN A 203 19.22 7.38 4.73
C ASN A 203 20.39 7.99 3.94
N SER A 204 20.50 9.32 3.94
CA SER A 204 21.39 10.07 3.05
C SER A 204 22.88 9.74 3.19
N ASP A 205 23.30 9.31 4.38
CA ASP A 205 24.68 8.91 4.69
C ASP A 205 24.86 7.39 4.77
N ASN A 206 23.82 6.62 4.42
CA ASN A 206 23.81 5.15 4.44
C ASN A 206 24.13 4.54 5.82
N SER A 207 23.91 5.29 6.91
CA SER A 207 24.10 4.84 8.29
C SER A 207 22.89 4.08 8.86
N ALA A 208 21.70 4.22 8.26
CA ALA A 208 20.48 3.54 8.64
C ALA A 208 19.74 2.97 7.42
N THR A 209 19.15 1.78 7.60
CA THR A 209 18.35 1.11 6.56
C THR A 209 16.86 1.22 6.87
N GLY A 210 16.07 1.50 5.84
CA GLY A 210 14.64 1.23 5.85
C GLY A 210 14.34 -0.28 5.75
N PRO A 211 13.06 -0.67 5.81
CA PRO A 211 12.65 -2.07 5.70
C PRO A 211 13.09 -2.69 4.37
N ALA A 212 13.61 -3.93 4.42
CA ALA A 212 13.94 -4.68 3.22
C ALA A 212 12.69 -5.36 2.65
N MET A 213 12.43 -5.12 1.37
CA MET A 213 11.46 -5.88 0.58
C MET A 213 12.20 -7.01 -0.12
N THR A 214 11.58 -8.19 -0.21
CA THR A 214 12.26 -9.37 -0.78
C THR A 214 11.33 -10.14 -1.72
N LEU A 215 11.87 -10.63 -2.84
CA LEU A 215 11.26 -11.68 -3.66
C LEU A 215 12.10 -12.95 -3.50
N SER A 216 11.56 -14.00 -2.90
CA SER A 216 12.29 -15.27 -2.73
C SER A 216 12.37 -16.09 -4.02
N TYR A 217 13.22 -17.11 -4.05
CA TYR A 217 13.26 -18.07 -5.15
C TYR A 217 11.91 -18.79 -5.36
N GLU A 218 11.17 -19.04 -4.28
CA GLU A 218 9.84 -19.65 -4.31
C GLU A 218 8.73 -18.67 -4.74
N GLY A 219 9.08 -17.46 -5.18
CA GLY A 219 8.13 -16.45 -5.66
C GLY A 219 7.41 -15.66 -4.56
N ALA A 220 7.85 -15.75 -3.31
CA ALA A 220 7.22 -15.02 -2.21
C ALA A 220 7.70 -13.56 -2.19
N LEU A 221 6.80 -12.62 -2.51
CA LEU A 221 7.01 -11.19 -2.32
C LEU A 221 6.69 -10.77 -0.87
N LYS A 222 7.70 -10.34 -0.13
CA LYS A 222 7.57 -9.81 1.23
C LYS A 222 7.69 -8.29 1.22
N VAL A 223 6.62 -7.61 1.61
CA VAL A 223 6.59 -6.15 1.85
C VAL A 223 6.30 -5.93 3.34
N PRO A 224 7.22 -5.36 4.13
CA PRO A 224 7.10 -5.35 5.60
C PRO A 224 5.92 -4.57 6.19
N LEU A 225 5.34 -3.61 5.47
CA LEU A 225 4.21 -2.80 5.96
C LEU A 225 2.93 -3.08 5.16
N SER A 226 2.85 -2.56 3.94
CA SER A 226 1.64 -2.66 3.12
C SER A 226 1.98 -2.69 1.65
N ILE A 227 1.23 -3.49 0.89
CA ILE A 227 1.19 -3.45 -0.58
C ILE A 227 -0.15 -2.85 -0.99
N GLN A 228 -0.14 -1.78 -1.79
CA GLN A 228 -1.37 -1.25 -2.39
C GLN A 228 -1.65 -2.03 -3.66
N VAL A 229 -2.68 -2.88 -3.64
CA VAL A 229 -3.17 -3.64 -4.79
C VAL A 229 -4.61 -3.22 -5.07
N PRO A 230 -4.94 -2.68 -6.26
CA PRO A 230 -6.31 -2.27 -6.59
C PRO A 230 -7.33 -3.42 -6.55
N GLN A 231 -6.88 -4.65 -6.81
CA GLN A 231 -7.68 -5.86 -6.77
C GLN A 231 -6.80 -7.07 -6.47
N ILE A 232 -7.36 -8.07 -5.80
CA ILE A 232 -6.76 -9.40 -5.60
C ILE A 232 -7.62 -10.40 -6.37
N ILE A 233 -7.13 -10.86 -7.53
CA ILE A 233 -7.82 -11.84 -8.37
C ILE A 233 -7.27 -13.25 -8.05
N GLY A 234 -8.16 -14.25 -7.98
CA GLY A 234 -7.74 -15.66 -7.89
C GLY A 234 -7.39 -16.15 -6.49
N LEU A 235 -7.99 -15.59 -5.45
CA LEU A 235 -7.81 -16.05 -4.08
C LEU A 235 -8.34 -17.50 -3.93
N THR A 236 -7.43 -18.47 -3.82
CA THR A 236 -7.76 -19.89 -3.64
C THR A 236 -7.75 -20.33 -2.17
N THR A 237 -7.15 -19.52 -1.30
CA THR A 237 -7.13 -19.74 0.16
C THR A 237 -8.11 -18.80 0.82
N ALA A 238 -8.98 -19.34 1.68
CA ALA A 238 -9.96 -18.54 2.39
C ALA A 238 -9.32 -17.40 3.22
N LEU A 239 -9.87 -16.19 3.12
CA LEU A 239 -9.63 -15.14 4.11
C LEU A 239 -10.33 -15.53 5.41
N SER A 240 -9.58 -15.60 6.51
CA SER A 240 -10.15 -15.95 7.81
C SER A 240 -11.17 -14.91 8.30
N LEU A 241 -12.04 -15.31 9.23
CA LEU A 241 -13.01 -14.42 9.87
C LEU A 241 -12.33 -13.24 10.59
N THR A 242 -11.18 -13.48 11.23
CA THR A 242 -10.40 -12.43 11.91
C THR A 242 -9.79 -11.41 10.95
N GLN A 243 -9.73 -11.73 9.66
CA GLN A 243 -9.27 -10.84 8.59
C GLN A 243 -10.45 -10.22 7.81
N GLY A 244 -11.69 -10.35 8.30
CA GLY A 244 -12.88 -9.82 7.66
C GLY A 244 -13.39 -10.66 6.48
N GLY A 245 -12.84 -11.85 6.26
CA GLY A 245 -13.37 -12.82 5.30
C GLY A 245 -14.47 -13.70 5.90
N THR A 246 -14.98 -14.63 5.12
CA THR A 246 -15.95 -15.63 5.60
C THR A 246 -15.26 -16.88 6.14
N GLY A 247 -13.94 -17.00 6.11
CA GLY A 247 -13.22 -18.23 6.45
C GLY A 247 -13.41 -19.37 5.45
N ALA A 248 -14.03 -19.12 4.29
CA ALA A 248 -14.33 -20.14 3.29
C ALA A 248 -13.89 -19.73 1.87
N SER A 249 -13.54 -20.73 1.05
CA SER A 249 -13.22 -20.59 -0.38
C SER A 249 -14.37 -21.03 -1.30
N ASN A 250 -15.50 -21.44 -0.73
CA ASN A 250 -16.71 -21.80 -1.47
C ASN A 250 -17.95 -21.21 -0.78
N VAL A 251 -19.00 -20.99 -1.57
CA VAL A 251 -20.25 -20.34 -1.13
C VAL A 251 -20.90 -21.09 0.04
N GLY A 252 -20.84 -22.42 0.03
CA GLY A 252 -21.52 -23.22 1.05
C GLY A 252 -20.88 -23.07 2.44
N SER A 253 -19.58 -23.31 2.51
CA SER A 253 -18.81 -23.11 3.73
C SER A 253 -18.82 -21.64 4.20
N ALA A 254 -18.96 -20.67 3.27
CA ALA A 254 -19.09 -19.27 3.64
C ALA A 254 -20.39 -19.00 4.42
N ARG A 255 -21.52 -19.59 3.98
CA ARG A 255 -22.79 -19.51 4.72
C ARG A 255 -22.70 -20.22 6.07
N ASP A 256 -22.08 -21.40 6.10
CA ASP A 256 -21.88 -22.14 7.36
C ASP A 256 -21.07 -21.30 8.37
N ASN A 257 -19.98 -20.66 7.93
CA ASN A 257 -19.14 -19.82 8.79
C ASN A 257 -19.82 -18.52 9.25
N LEU A 258 -20.80 -18.02 8.50
CA LEU A 258 -21.65 -16.89 8.90
C LEU A 258 -22.85 -17.32 9.75
N GLY A 259 -22.97 -18.61 10.08
CA GLY A 259 -24.08 -19.15 10.88
C GLY A 259 -25.40 -19.23 10.12
N LEU A 260 -25.39 -19.08 8.80
CA LEU A 260 -26.57 -19.15 7.93
C LEU A 260 -26.88 -20.60 7.50
N GLY A 261 -25.85 -21.45 7.44
CA GLY A 261 -25.96 -22.85 7.00
C GLY A 261 -26.20 -23.03 5.49
N ASN A 262 -26.02 -24.24 4.98
CA ASN A 262 -26.43 -24.61 3.60
C ASN A 262 -27.91 -24.99 3.44
N SER A 263 -28.55 -25.41 4.54
CA SER A 263 -29.98 -25.71 4.65
C SER A 263 -30.48 -25.58 6.09
N GLY A 264 -29.66 -25.00 7.00
CA GLY A 264 -29.99 -24.83 8.41
C GLY A 264 -30.68 -23.48 8.67
N ALA A 265 -31.45 -23.39 9.75
CA ALA A 265 -31.97 -22.12 10.22
C ALA A 265 -30.84 -21.31 10.89
N PRO A 266 -30.68 -20.01 10.60
CA PRO A 266 -29.72 -19.18 11.31
C PRO A 266 -30.10 -19.03 12.78
N THR A 267 -29.11 -18.99 13.67
CA THR A 267 -29.30 -18.75 15.10
C THR A 267 -28.84 -17.34 15.48
N PHE A 268 -29.73 -16.54 16.03
CA PHE A 268 -29.45 -15.19 16.51
C PHE A 268 -29.71 -15.11 18.02
N SER A 269 -28.88 -14.41 18.79
CA SER A 269 -29.17 -14.09 20.19
C SER A 269 -30.32 -13.09 20.33
N GLY A 270 -30.49 -12.24 19.33
CA GLY A 270 -31.60 -11.31 19.17
C GLY A 270 -31.67 -10.84 17.72
N LEU A 271 -32.87 -10.48 17.27
CA LEU A 271 -33.12 -9.92 15.95
C LEU A 271 -33.82 -8.57 16.13
N GLU A 272 -33.08 -7.48 15.91
CA GLU A 272 -33.63 -6.13 15.93
C GLU A 272 -33.93 -5.69 14.50
N LEU A 273 -35.20 -5.34 14.26
CA LEU A 273 -35.70 -4.92 12.96
C LEU A 273 -36.18 -3.47 13.05
N THR A 274 -35.63 -2.59 12.23
CA THR A 274 -35.94 -1.15 12.22
C THR A 274 -36.51 -0.71 10.88
N GLY A 275 -37.22 0.44 10.82
CA GLY A 275 -37.66 1.04 9.55
C GLY A 275 -38.83 0.33 8.88
N GLY A 276 -39.72 -0.33 9.63
CA GLY A 276 -40.89 -1.02 9.08
C GLY A 276 -40.60 -2.42 8.52
N ALA A 277 -39.45 -3.00 8.88
CA ALA A 277 -39.07 -4.35 8.50
C ALA A 277 -40.02 -5.43 9.06
N TYR A 278 -40.10 -6.56 8.36
CA TYR A 278 -40.98 -7.69 8.63
C TYR A 278 -40.22 -9.02 8.54
N ILE A 279 -40.83 -10.09 9.05
CA ILE A 279 -40.34 -11.46 8.89
C ILE A 279 -41.38 -12.27 8.11
N ASP A 280 -40.95 -12.78 6.95
CA ASP A 280 -41.78 -13.58 6.06
C ASP A 280 -41.53 -15.07 6.19
N PHE A 281 -42.61 -15.82 6.09
CA PHE A 281 -42.64 -17.27 6.12
C PHE A 281 -43.25 -17.78 4.83
N HIS A 282 -42.52 -18.64 4.11
CA HIS A 282 -42.98 -19.30 2.90
C HIS A 282 -43.28 -20.77 3.21
N PHE A 283 -44.49 -21.21 2.90
CA PHE A 283 -44.81 -22.63 2.91
C PHE A 283 -44.35 -23.27 1.58
N GLN A 284 -43.67 -24.43 1.67
CA GLN A 284 -43.20 -25.21 0.52
C GLN A 284 -42.35 -24.44 -0.51
N SER A 285 -41.57 -23.45 -0.06
CA SER A 285 -40.72 -22.63 -0.95
C SER A 285 -41.49 -21.93 -2.08
N SER A 286 -42.74 -21.52 -1.81
CA SER A 286 -43.53 -20.69 -2.73
C SER A 286 -42.77 -19.43 -3.16
N THR A 287 -42.90 -19.05 -4.43
CA THR A 287 -42.36 -17.80 -5.00
C THR A 287 -43.22 -16.57 -4.72
N ALA A 288 -44.38 -16.73 -4.08
CA ALA A 288 -45.19 -15.61 -3.59
C ALA A 288 -44.42 -14.83 -2.50
N ASP A 289 -44.66 -13.51 -2.39
CA ASP A 289 -43.97 -12.62 -1.45
C ASP A 289 -43.94 -13.17 -0.01
N TYR A 290 -45.07 -13.68 0.49
CA TYR A 290 -45.12 -14.42 1.76
C TYR A 290 -46.34 -15.33 1.82
N THR A 291 -46.28 -16.38 2.66
CA THR A 291 -47.47 -17.13 3.10
C THR A 291 -48.04 -16.51 4.37
N ASN A 292 -47.15 -16.28 5.35
CA ASN A 292 -47.46 -15.59 6.60
C ASN A 292 -46.36 -14.57 6.89
N ARG A 293 -46.72 -13.49 7.58
CA ARG A 293 -45.83 -12.38 7.91
C ARG A 293 -46.03 -11.94 9.35
N ILE A 294 -44.92 -11.67 10.04
CA ILE A 294 -44.91 -10.94 11.31
C ILE A 294 -44.45 -9.51 11.01
N ILE A 295 -45.28 -8.53 11.35
CA ILE A 295 -45.06 -7.12 10.97
C ILE A 295 -45.55 -6.16 12.07
N PRO A 296 -44.79 -5.11 12.44
CA PRO A 296 -45.32 -4.03 13.26
C PRO A 296 -46.39 -3.26 12.47
N LEU A 297 -47.63 -3.22 12.97
CA LEU A 297 -48.72 -2.48 12.32
C LEU A 297 -48.74 -1.02 12.77
N SER A 298 -48.34 -0.76 14.01
CA SER A 298 -48.18 0.57 14.60
C SER A 298 -47.37 0.46 15.90
N ALA A 299 -47.07 1.59 16.54
CA ALA A 299 -46.38 1.61 17.83
C ALA A 299 -47.14 0.75 18.86
N GLY A 300 -46.48 -0.28 19.40
CA GLY A 300 -47.04 -1.20 20.38
C GLY A 300 -47.94 -2.32 19.83
N ASN A 301 -48.17 -2.38 18.51
CA ASN A 301 -49.04 -3.39 17.89
C ASN A 301 -48.26 -4.28 16.91
N LEU A 302 -48.12 -5.56 17.27
CA LEU A 302 -47.57 -6.58 16.40
C LEU A 302 -48.69 -7.30 15.65
N GLY A 303 -48.62 -7.30 14.33
CA GLY A 303 -49.52 -8.03 13.45
C GLY A 303 -48.94 -9.39 13.06
N ILE A 304 -49.82 -10.38 12.95
CA ILE A 304 -49.58 -11.63 12.25
C ILE A 304 -50.56 -11.65 11.09
N SER A 305 -50.04 -11.51 9.87
CA SER A 305 -50.83 -11.39 8.65
C SER A 305 -50.51 -12.48 7.66
N SER A 306 -51.32 -12.57 6.61
CA SER A 306 -51.27 -13.68 5.66
C SER A 306 -51.78 -13.29 4.29
N ALA A 307 -51.23 -13.92 3.25
CA ALA A 307 -51.70 -13.68 1.88
C ALA A 307 -53.04 -14.38 1.57
N SER A 308 -53.33 -15.52 2.19
CA SER A 308 -54.55 -16.31 1.94
C SER A 308 -55.08 -16.95 3.22
N ALA A 309 -56.07 -16.30 3.83
CA ALA A 309 -56.79 -16.64 5.07
C ALA A 309 -56.30 -17.88 5.88
N PRO A 310 -55.29 -17.74 6.74
CA PRO A 310 -54.82 -18.73 7.70
C PRO A 310 -55.06 -18.28 9.15
N GLY A 311 -54.98 -19.25 10.07
CA GLY A 311 -55.11 -19.04 11.50
C GLY A 311 -53.76 -19.09 12.22
N LEU A 312 -53.72 -18.52 13.43
CA LEU A 312 -52.64 -18.70 14.39
C LEU A 312 -52.92 -19.97 15.22
N VAL A 313 -51.98 -20.93 15.20
CA VAL A 313 -52.11 -22.19 15.95
C VAL A 313 -51.21 -22.13 17.19
N PHE A 314 -51.79 -22.43 18.35
CA PHE A 314 -51.07 -22.55 19.61
C PHE A 314 -51.00 -24.03 20.03
N GLY A 315 -49.79 -24.51 20.33
CA GLY A 315 -49.58 -25.86 20.89
C GLY A 315 -49.82 -25.96 22.40
N ALA A 316 -50.14 -24.84 23.05
CA ALA A 316 -50.34 -24.71 24.49
C ALA A 316 -51.37 -23.61 24.79
N GLN A 317 -51.49 -23.23 26.07
CA GLN A 317 -52.42 -22.20 26.52
C GLN A 317 -52.15 -20.84 25.86
N PHE A 318 -53.22 -20.11 25.55
CA PHE A 318 -53.20 -18.70 25.17
C PHE A 318 -53.73 -17.88 26.36
N TYR A 319 -52.89 -17.04 26.94
CA TYR A 319 -53.20 -16.29 28.18
C TYR A 319 -52.51 -14.91 28.19
N PRO A 320 -53.07 -13.93 28.92
CA PRO A 320 -52.47 -12.61 29.06
C PRO A 320 -51.24 -12.63 29.98
N ASN A 321 -50.31 -11.69 29.78
CA ASN A 321 -49.14 -11.55 30.65
C ASN A 321 -49.44 -10.87 32.01
N SER A 322 -50.64 -10.31 32.16
CA SER A 322 -51.11 -9.60 33.35
C SER A 322 -52.49 -10.12 33.73
N ASP A 323 -52.64 -10.56 34.97
CA ASP A 323 -53.87 -11.12 35.50
C ASP A 323 -54.97 -10.05 35.62
N GLY A 324 -56.20 -10.37 35.21
CA GLY A 324 -57.39 -9.52 35.39
C GLY A 324 -57.46 -8.19 34.61
N ILE A 325 -56.49 -7.84 33.76
CA ILE A 325 -56.40 -6.50 33.13
C ILE A 325 -56.62 -6.52 31.61
N ILE A 326 -56.23 -7.59 30.92
CA ILE A 326 -56.22 -7.65 29.45
C ILE A 326 -57.52 -8.28 28.92
N ASN A 327 -58.17 -7.59 27.98
CA ASN A 327 -59.41 -8.05 27.34
C ASN A 327 -59.16 -8.96 26.13
N CYS A 328 -60.10 -9.88 25.86
CA CYS A 328 -60.15 -10.66 24.63
C CYS A 328 -61.09 -9.99 23.62
N GLY A 329 -60.53 -9.17 22.73
CA GLY A 329 -61.28 -8.31 21.81
C GLY A 329 -61.60 -6.93 22.40
N THR A 330 -62.26 -6.09 21.60
CA THR A 330 -62.67 -4.73 21.97
C THR A 330 -64.10 -4.45 21.51
N SER A 331 -64.71 -3.34 21.97
CA SER A 331 -66.05 -2.92 21.55
C SER A 331 -66.18 -2.75 20.02
N THR A 332 -65.08 -2.46 19.34
CA THR A 332 -65.00 -2.26 17.88
C THR A 332 -64.44 -3.46 17.12
N ASN A 333 -63.66 -4.33 17.77
CA ASN A 333 -63.08 -5.54 17.18
C ASN A 333 -63.47 -6.76 18.02
N ARG A 334 -64.68 -7.26 17.75
CA ARG A 334 -65.28 -8.37 18.50
C ARG A 334 -65.01 -9.69 17.80
N PHE A 335 -64.77 -10.73 18.58
CA PHE A 335 -64.86 -12.10 18.07
C PHE A 335 -66.28 -12.41 17.63
N ALA A 336 -66.42 -13.10 16.50
CA ALA A 336 -67.73 -13.52 16.02
C ALA A 336 -68.34 -14.64 16.88
N ALA A 337 -67.52 -15.57 17.37
CA ALA A 337 -67.92 -16.67 18.24
C ALA A 337 -66.70 -17.30 18.94
N TYR A 338 -66.97 -18.01 20.04
CA TYR A 338 -66.01 -18.90 20.71
C TYR A 338 -66.51 -20.35 20.62
N PHE A 339 -65.67 -21.25 20.11
CA PHE A 339 -65.95 -22.69 20.09
C PHE A 339 -65.13 -23.34 21.20
N ALA A 340 -65.80 -23.84 22.24
CA ALA A 340 -65.18 -24.45 23.40
C ALA A 340 -65.90 -25.75 23.79
N VAL A 341 -65.16 -26.70 24.38
CA VAL A 341 -65.75 -27.96 24.89
C VAL A 341 -66.55 -27.73 26.17
N THR A 342 -66.07 -26.84 27.04
CA THR A 342 -66.74 -26.44 28.29
C THR A 342 -67.02 -24.93 28.28
N GLY A 343 -67.96 -24.49 29.12
CA GLY A 343 -68.24 -23.07 29.31
C GLY A 343 -67.07 -22.29 29.91
N ALA A 344 -67.15 -20.96 29.85
CA ALA A 344 -66.15 -20.07 30.45
C ALA A 344 -66.14 -20.20 31.99
N ILE A 345 -64.95 -20.25 32.57
CA ILE A 345 -64.75 -20.20 34.03
C ILE A 345 -64.66 -18.74 34.45
N GLN A 346 -65.55 -18.31 35.36
CA GLN A 346 -65.53 -16.99 35.99
C GLN A 346 -65.19 -17.16 37.46
N THR A 347 -64.07 -16.58 37.91
CA THR A 347 -63.69 -16.63 39.33
C THR A 347 -64.76 -15.96 40.18
N SER A 348 -65.29 -16.70 41.16
CA SER A 348 -66.33 -16.23 42.06
C SER A 348 -66.01 -16.61 43.51
N ASP A 349 -64.78 -16.30 43.92
CA ASP A 349 -64.28 -16.58 45.25
C ASP A 349 -64.87 -15.60 46.28
N ALA A 350 -65.36 -16.12 47.42
CA ALA A 350 -65.93 -15.29 48.48
C ALA A 350 -64.91 -14.33 49.11
N ARG A 351 -63.60 -14.61 48.99
CA ARG A 351 -62.52 -13.77 49.51
C ARG A 351 -62.29 -12.50 48.68
N GLU A 352 -62.79 -12.49 47.45
CA GLU A 352 -62.61 -11.39 46.48
C GLU A 352 -63.87 -10.52 46.35
N LYS A 353 -64.90 -10.79 47.15
CA LYS A 353 -66.21 -10.13 47.03
C LYS A 353 -66.67 -9.62 48.39
N THR A 354 -67.47 -8.56 48.36
CA THR A 354 -68.28 -8.18 49.52
C THR A 354 -69.32 -9.26 49.82
N THR A 355 -69.91 -9.23 51.01
CA THR A 355 -71.06 -10.07 51.34
C THR A 355 -72.19 -9.87 50.31
N VAL A 356 -72.76 -10.96 49.82
CA VAL A 356 -73.87 -10.94 48.86
C VAL A 356 -75.14 -10.46 49.57
N SER A 357 -75.69 -9.33 49.12
CA SER A 357 -76.91 -8.75 49.69
C SER A 357 -78.17 -9.27 48.98
N PRO A 358 -79.31 -9.42 49.67
CA PRO A 358 -80.59 -9.75 49.05
C PRO A 358 -81.05 -8.65 48.08
N MET A 359 -81.80 -9.04 47.04
CA MET A 359 -82.46 -8.09 46.13
C MET A 359 -83.66 -7.43 46.82
N SER A 360 -83.80 -6.12 46.60
CA SER A 360 -84.92 -5.29 47.02
C SER A 360 -86.21 -5.60 46.26
N GLY A 361 -87.34 -5.12 46.79
CA GLY A 361 -88.65 -5.25 46.14
C GLY A 361 -88.68 -4.74 44.69
N PRO A 362 -88.19 -3.52 44.39
CA PRO A 362 -88.09 -3.02 43.02
C PRO A 362 -87.22 -3.90 42.12
N GLU A 363 -86.07 -4.37 42.61
CA GLU A 363 -85.18 -5.25 41.84
C GLU A 363 -85.85 -6.58 41.47
N LEU A 364 -86.58 -7.19 42.41
CA LEU A 364 -87.36 -8.41 42.16
C LEU A 364 -88.49 -8.17 41.16
N SER A 365 -89.19 -7.03 41.26
CA SER A 365 -90.21 -6.62 40.29
C SER A 365 -89.63 -6.50 38.88
N VAL A 366 -88.49 -5.81 38.74
CA VAL A 366 -87.78 -5.69 37.44
C VAL A 366 -87.37 -7.07 36.93
N SER A 367 -86.76 -7.91 37.76
CA SER A 367 -86.34 -9.26 37.37
C SER A 367 -87.49 -10.08 36.76
N MET A 368 -88.66 -10.07 37.41
CA MET A 368 -89.86 -10.73 36.89
C MET A 368 -90.40 -10.11 35.58
N LEU A 369 -90.29 -8.79 35.42
CA LEU A 369 -90.69 -8.11 34.18
C LEU A 369 -89.76 -8.45 33.03
N LEU A 370 -88.44 -8.43 33.24
CA LEU A 370 -87.45 -8.78 32.23
C LEU A 370 -87.65 -10.20 31.71
N ALA A 371 -88.05 -11.15 32.57
CA ALA A 371 -88.37 -12.51 32.15
C ALA A 371 -89.44 -12.58 31.05
N ARG A 372 -90.35 -11.59 30.98
CA ARG A 372 -91.42 -11.51 29.97
C ARG A 372 -90.96 -10.91 28.64
N GLU A 373 -89.82 -10.24 28.63
CA GLU A 373 -89.26 -9.57 27.45
C GLU A 373 -88.35 -10.49 26.63
N ILE A 374 -88.10 -11.73 27.11
CA ILE A 374 -87.33 -12.74 26.36
C ILE A 374 -88.15 -13.18 25.14
N GLY A 375 -87.66 -12.85 23.95
CA GLY A 375 -88.26 -13.21 22.67
C GLY A 375 -87.23 -13.67 21.66
N THR A 376 -87.55 -13.52 20.38
CA THR A 376 -86.63 -13.82 19.28
C THR A 376 -86.32 -12.58 18.46
N TYR A 377 -85.11 -12.52 17.89
CA TYR A 377 -84.68 -11.46 16.99
C TYR A 377 -83.75 -12.02 15.90
N LYS A 378 -83.57 -11.27 14.80
CA LYS A 378 -82.54 -11.53 13.79
C LYS A 378 -81.61 -10.31 13.72
N TRP A 379 -80.34 -10.54 13.43
CA TRP A 379 -79.42 -9.42 13.14
C TRP A 379 -79.81 -8.78 11.80
N LEU A 380 -79.93 -7.45 11.75
CA LEU A 380 -80.24 -6.73 10.51
C LEU A 380 -79.21 -7.02 9.41
N GLU A 381 -77.93 -7.04 9.76
CA GLU A 381 -76.85 -7.39 8.82
C GLU A 381 -76.95 -8.85 8.32
N ALA A 382 -77.44 -9.77 9.15
CA ALA A 382 -77.65 -11.15 8.72
C ALA A 382 -78.86 -11.26 7.76
N ILE A 383 -79.91 -10.48 8.00
CA ILE A 383 -81.06 -10.38 7.08
C ILE A 383 -80.60 -9.82 5.74
N ASP A 384 -79.82 -8.74 5.75
CA ASP A 384 -79.28 -8.12 4.53
C ASP A 384 -78.42 -9.12 3.72
N LYS A 385 -77.54 -9.88 4.40
CA LYS A 385 -76.63 -10.83 3.75
C LYS A 385 -77.26 -12.16 3.33
N LYS A 386 -78.24 -12.66 4.08
CA LYS A 386 -78.74 -14.05 3.96
C LYS A 386 -80.24 -14.13 3.68
N GLY A 387 -80.95 -13.01 3.66
CA GLY A 387 -82.41 -12.97 3.51
C GLY A 387 -83.11 -13.86 4.54
N GLU A 388 -83.93 -14.78 4.04
CA GLU A 388 -84.73 -15.68 4.87
C GLU A 388 -83.87 -16.66 5.69
N GLU A 389 -82.66 -17.00 5.24
CA GLU A 389 -81.73 -17.91 5.95
C GLU A 389 -81.09 -17.29 7.19
N ALA A 390 -81.32 -15.99 7.44
CA ALA A 390 -80.93 -15.35 8.68
C ALA A 390 -81.60 -16.05 9.88
N ARG A 391 -80.77 -16.53 10.81
CA ARG A 391 -81.21 -17.33 11.96
C ARG A 391 -81.90 -16.46 13.02
N LEU A 392 -82.86 -17.06 13.71
CA LEU A 392 -83.45 -16.48 14.92
C LEU A 392 -82.49 -16.67 16.10
N HIS A 393 -82.28 -15.60 16.84
CA HIS A 393 -81.57 -15.55 18.12
C HIS A 393 -82.59 -15.32 19.24
N ILE A 394 -82.31 -15.83 20.45
CA ILE A 394 -83.18 -15.67 21.62
C ILE A 394 -82.58 -14.62 22.54
N GLY A 395 -83.38 -13.67 23.01
CA GLY A 395 -82.94 -12.62 23.92
C GLY A 395 -83.89 -11.43 23.99
N MET A 396 -83.37 -10.29 24.43
CA MET A 396 -84.06 -9.00 24.48
C MET A 396 -83.07 -7.89 24.10
N THR A 397 -83.55 -6.65 23.95
CA THR A 397 -82.66 -5.49 23.73
C THR A 397 -82.23 -4.85 25.06
N VAL A 398 -81.02 -4.28 25.09
CA VAL A 398 -80.50 -3.59 26.29
C VAL A 398 -81.33 -2.37 26.63
N GLN A 399 -81.79 -1.64 25.60
CA GLN A 399 -82.62 -0.44 25.76
C GLN A 399 -83.93 -0.76 26.45
N ARG A 400 -84.59 -1.89 26.11
CA ARG A 400 -85.82 -2.31 26.77
C ARG A 400 -85.60 -2.65 28.25
N CYS A 401 -84.47 -3.28 28.56
CA CYS A 401 -84.09 -3.55 29.95
C CYS A 401 -83.86 -2.23 30.73
N ILE A 402 -83.18 -1.27 30.13
CA ILE A 402 -82.95 0.07 30.69
C ILE A 402 -84.29 0.77 30.99
N GLU A 403 -85.24 0.76 30.05
CA GLU A 403 -86.57 1.36 30.25
C GLU A 403 -87.30 0.78 31.48
N ILE A 404 -87.28 -0.55 31.63
CA ILE A 404 -87.96 -1.24 32.74
C ILE A 404 -87.28 -0.91 34.08
N MET A 405 -85.95 -0.89 34.11
CA MET A 405 -85.18 -0.54 35.31
C MET A 405 -85.43 0.91 35.74
N VAL A 406 -85.35 1.86 34.81
CA VAL A 406 -85.64 3.28 35.08
C VAL A 406 -87.10 3.47 35.51
N GLY A 407 -88.04 2.75 34.90
CA GLY A 407 -89.45 2.77 35.30
C GLY A 407 -89.71 2.29 36.72
N ALA A 408 -88.81 1.45 37.27
CA ALA A 408 -88.84 1.02 38.66
C ALA A 408 -87.96 1.88 39.60
N GLY A 409 -87.39 2.98 39.09
CA GLY A 409 -86.50 3.86 39.84
C GLY A 409 -85.11 3.29 40.11
N ILE A 410 -84.68 2.28 39.35
CA ILE A 410 -83.36 1.65 39.47
C ILE A 410 -82.43 2.23 38.41
N ASP A 411 -81.25 2.69 38.82
CA ASP A 411 -80.20 3.07 37.88
C ASP A 411 -79.65 1.81 37.16
N PRO A 412 -79.85 1.67 35.84
CA PRO A 412 -79.41 0.50 35.11
C PRO A 412 -77.88 0.36 35.07
N MET A 413 -77.15 1.47 35.07
CA MET A 413 -75.68 1.47 34.93
C MET A 413 -74.96 1.10 36.22
N SER A 414 -75.68 1.06 37.35
CA SER A 414 -75.20 0.49 38.61
C SER A 414 -75.06 -1.05 38.57
N TYR A 415 -75.57 -1.72 37.52
CA TYR A 415 -75.52 -3.17 37.38
C TYR A 415 -74.64 -3.59 36.19
N ALA A 416 -73.60 -4.37 36.47
CA ALA A 416 -72.59 -4.76 35.48
C ALA A 416 -73.11 -5.63 34.33
N PHE A 417 -74.33 -6.19 34.43
CA PHE A 417 -74.92 -6.94 33.32
C PHE A 417 -75.35 -6.04 32.15
N ILE A 418 -75.47 -4.72 32.36
CA ILE A 418 -75.64 -3.72 31.30
C ILE A 418 -74.28 -3.05 31.06
N CYS A 419 -73.82 -3.09 29.82
CA CYS A 419 -72.57 -2.47 29.39
C CYS A 419 -72.84 -1.40 28.34
N PHE A 420 -72.07 -0.32 28.37
CA PHE A 420 -72.06 0.73 27.36
C PHE A 420 -70.61 1.09 27.04
N ASP A 421 -70.27 1.04 25.76
CA ASP A 421 -68.97 1.46 25.24
C ASP A 421 -69.17 2.51 24.14
N GLU A 422 -68.34 3.54 24.14
CA GLU A 422 -68.29 4.55 23.08
C GLU A 422 -66.87 4.66 22.50
N TRP A 423 -66.79 5.08 21.24
CA TRP A 423 -65.53 5.25 20.54
C TRP A 423 -65.58 6.44 19.58
N GLY A 424 -64.44 7.10 19.42
CA GLY A 424 -64.25 8.15 18.44
C GLY A 424 -64.19 7.64 17.01
N ALA A 425 -64.34 8.57 16.06
CA ALA A 425 -64.12 8.31 14.66
C ALA A 425 -62.65 7.98 14.40
N LEU A 426 -62.40 7.08 13.45
CA LEU A 426 -61.09 6.78 12.90
C LEU A 426 -61.06 7.19 11.43
N PRO A 427 -60.07 7.97 10.99
CA PRO A 427 -59.91 8.29 9.59
C PRO A 427 -59.51 7.05 8.78
N GLU A 428 -59.79 7.09 7.48
CA GLU A 428 -59.21 6.14 6.54
C GLU A 428 -57.72 6.46 6.40
N GLU A 429 -56.88 5.44 6.55
CA GLU A 429 -55.47 5.50 6.19
C GLU A 429 -55.23 4.60 5.00
N SER A 430 -54.49 5.13 4.02
CA SER A 430 -54.15 4.42 2.81
C SER A 430 -52.71 4.69 2.41
N ILE A 431 -52.08 3.69 1.80
CA ILE A 431 -50.79 3.83 1.14
C ILE A 431 -50.98 3.66 -0.37
N GLU A 432 -50.29 4.46 -1.17
CA GLU A 432 -50.24 4.27 -2.62
C GLU A 432 -49.12 3.28 -2.95
N ILE A 433 -49.49 2.14 -3.54
CA ILE A 433 -48.55 1.15 -4.04
C ILE A 433 -48.45 1.33 -5.55
N ILE A 434 -47.27 1.75 -5.99
CA ILE A 434 -46.94 1.85 -7.42
C ILE A 434 -46.29 0.52 -7.82
N LYS A 435 -46.83 -0.15 -8.84
CA LYS A 435 -46.29 -1.38 -9.42
C LYS A 435 -45.85 -1.13 -10.86
N GLY A 436 -44.76 -1.77 -11.26
CA GLY A 436 -44.24 -1.65 -12.60
C GLY A 436 -43.33 -2.80 -12.99
N ASN A 437 -42.98 -2.83 -14.27
CA ASN A 437 -42.05 -3.78 -14.83
C ASN A 437 -40.64 -3.19 -14.78
N ILE A 438 -39.66 -4.00 -14.37
CA ILE A 438 -38.24 -3.63 -14.35
C ILE A 438 -37.56 -4.33 -15.52
N TYR A 439 -36.83 -3.56 -16.32
CA TYR A 439 -36.07 -4.03 -17.48
C TYR A 439 -34.58 -3.76 -17.30
N SER A 440 -33.73 -4.58 -17.90
CA SER A 440 -32.30 -4.30 -18.10
C SER A 440 -31.94 -4.50 -19.55
N ALA A 441 -31.27 -3.53 -20.15
CA ALA A 441 -30.86 -3.59 -21.56
C ALA A 441 -31.99 -3.98 -22.54
N GLY A 442 -33.24 -3.63 -22.22
CA GLY A 442 -34.43 -3.94 -23.02
C GLY A 442 -35.10 -5.29 -22.75
N GLU A 443 -34.55 -6.14 -21.87
CA GLU A 443 -35.19 -7.40 -21.45
C GLU A 443 -35.96 -7.22 -20.15
N LEU A 444 -37.18 -7.78 -20.07
CA LEU A 444 -37.99 -7.78 -18.86
C LEU A 444 -37.34 -8.70 -17.82
N ILE A 445 -36.97 -8.13 -16.67
CA ILE A 445 -36.40 -8.90 -15.55
C ILE A 445 -37.47 -9.23 -14.52
N GLN A 446 -38.34 -8.28 -14.23
CA GLN A 446 -39.33 -8.44 -13.18
C GLN A 446 -40.64 -7.78 -13.59
N SER A 447 -41.75 -8.50 -13.43
CA SER A 447 -43.08 -7.98 -13.74
C SER A 447 -43.84 -7.61 -12.48
N ASN A 448 -44.59 -6.51 -12.52
CA ASN A 448 -45.41 -6.00 -11.40
C ASN A 448 -44.64 -5.87 -10.08
N ALA A 449 -43.35 -5.50 -10.13
CA ALA A 449 -42.54 -5.19 -8.97
C ALA A 449 -43.02 -3.89 -8.32
N ASN A 450 -42.99 -3.82 -6.99
CA ASN A 450 -43.26 -2.57 -6.28
C ASN A 450 -42.17 -1.54 -6.62
N TYR A 451 -42.52 -0.25 -6.73
CA TYR A 451 -41.59 0.81 -7.11
C TYR A 451 -40.34 0.89 -6.23
N SER A 452 -40.47 0.60 -4.94
CA SER A 452 -39.34 0.53 -4.00
C SER A 452 -38.28 -0.52 -4.39
N GLU A 453 -38.62 -1.51 -5.21
CA GLU A 453 -37.65 -2.45 -5.77
C GLU A 453 -36.86 -1.84 -6.92
N PHE A 454 -37.47 -0.95 -7.72
CA PHE A 454 -36.75 -0.21 -8.75
C PHE A 454 -35.76 0.80 -8.14
N ASP A 455 -36.12 1.48 -7.05
CA ASP A 455 -35.21 2.40 -6.36
C ASP A 455 -33.85 1.75 -6.02
N LYS A 456 -33.85 0.44 -5.69
CA LYS A 456 -32.61 -0.34 -5.43
C LYS A 456 -31.69 -0.46 -6.64
N TYR A 457 -32.22 -0.38 -7.86
CA TYR A 457 -31.48 -0.58 -9.12
C TYR A 457 -31.32 0.70 -9.94
N SER A 458 -31.99 1.79 -9.53
CA SER A 458 -32.04 3.07 -10.24
C SER A 458 -30.66 3.75 -10.44
N GLU A 459 -29.67 3.38 -9.63
CA GLU A 459 -28.30 3.91 -9.74
C GLU A 459 -27.50 3.32 -10.93
N PHE A 460 -27.99 2.24 -11.55
CA PHE A 460 -27.33 1.60 -12.69
C PHE A 460 -27.95 2.04 -14.02
N PRO A 461 -27.18 2.59 -14.98
CA PRO A 461 -27.71 3.17 -16.22
C PRO A 461 -28.32 2.14 -17.19
N ALA A 462 -28.23 0.83 -16.90
CA ALA A 462 -28.77 -0.23 -17.72
C ALA A 462 -30.24 -0.59 -17.41
N PHE A 463 -30.80 -0.10 -16.31
CA PHE A 463 -32.15 -0.46 -15.87
C PHE A 463 -33.17 0.62 -16.25
N THR A 464 -34.33 0.18 -16.73
CA THR A 464 -35.48 1.05 -17.02
C THR A 464 -36.73 0.51 -16.35
N TRP A 465 -37.62 1.40 -15.94
CA TRP A 465 -38.87 1.06 -15.27
C TRP A 465 -40.08 1.55 -16.07
N GLU A 466 -41.08 0.68 -16.17
CA GLU A 466 -42.37 0.99 -16.78
C GLU A 466 -43.47 0.80 -15.73
N GLU A 467 -44.17 1.88 -15.38
CA GLU A 467 -45.35 1.79 -14.51
C GLU A 467 -46.43 0.93 -15.19
N THR A 468 -46.92 -0.09 -14.49
CA THR A 468 -48.03 -0.91 -14.98
C THR A 468 -49.32 -0.59 -14.26
N SER A 469 -49.27 -0.29 -12.96
CA SER A 469 -50.45 0.08 -12.19
C SER A 469 -50.14 0.88 -10.93
N ARG A 470 -51.16 1.61 -10.46
CA ARG A 470 -51.21 2.21 -9.12
C ARG A 470 -52.40 1.66 -8.38
N GLU A 471 -52.17 1.25 -7.15
CA GLU A 471 -53.19 0.71 -6.27
C GLU A 471 -53.14 1.47 -4.94
N VAL A 472 -54.25 2.08 -4.57
CA VAL A 472 -54.41 2.64 -3.22
C VAL A 472 -54.88 1.51 -2.32
N VAL A 473 -54.02 1.11 -1.38
CA VAL A 473 -54.33 0.06 -0.40
C VAL A 473 -54.75 0.74 0.90
N ILE A 474 -56.00 0.51 1.29
CA ILE A 474 -56.53 0.97 2.57
C ILE A 474 -55.92 0.11 3.68
N THR A 475 -55.06 0.70 4.50
CA THR A 475 -54.41 0.06 5.64
C THR A 475 -55.28 0.13 6.89
N GLN A 476 -56.10 1.18 7.00
CA GLN A 476 -57.11 1.33 8.03
C GLN A 476 -58.38 1.89 7.38
N LYS A 477 -59.48 1.14 7.43
CA LYS A 477 -60.76 1.67 6.95
C LYS A 477 -61.25 2.78 7.87
N ALA A 478 -61.82 3.83 7.29
CA ALA A 478 -62.55 4.83 8.07
C ALA A 478 -63.64 4.14 8.92
N ARG A 479 -63.82 4.64 10.13
CA ARG A 479 -64.89 4.23 11.02
C ARG A 479 -65.48 5.47 11.66
N GLU A 480 -66.78 5.65 11.55
CA GLU A 480 -67.47 6.72 12.25
C GLU A 480 -67.42 6.54 13.77
N ALA A 481 -67.53 7.67 14.49
CA ALA A 481 -67.76 7.64 15.92
C ALA A 481 -69.04 6.86 16.21
N GLY A 482 -69.08 6.17 17.34
CA GLY A 482 -70.22 5.35 17.66
C GLY A 482 -70.21 4.86 19.09
N ASN A 483 -71.28 4.16 19.44
CA ASN A 483 -71.41 3.51 20.72
C ASN A 483 -72.16 2.19 20.55
N ARG A 484 -72.14 1.39 21.61
CA ARG A 484 -72.88 0.14 21.65
C ARG A 484 -73.24 -0.22 23.07
N TYR A 485 -74.46 -0.74 23.20
CA TYR A 485 -74.91 -1.43 24.41
C TYR A 485 -74.70 -2.93 24.29
N GLY A 486 -74.34 -3.57 25.39
CA GLY A 486 -74.16 -5.01 25.48
C GLY A 486 -74.70 -5.59 26.79
N PHE A 487 -74.99 -6.88 26.79
CA PHE A 487 -75.31 -7.62 28.00
C PHE A 487 -74.17 -8.54 28.42
N ARG A 488 -73.96 -8.67 29.73
CA ARG A 488 -73.35 -9.88 30.31
C ARG A 488 -74.47 -10.88 30.58
N TYR A 489 -74.72 -11.75 29.60
CA TYR A 489 -75.90 -12.63 29.59
C TYR A 489 -75.92 -13.63 30.76
N ASP A 490 -74.77 -14.04 31.25
CA ASP A 490 -74.62 -14.87 32.45
C ASP A 490 -75.19 -14.17 33.70
N GLN A 491 -74.85 -12.90 33.92
CA GLN A 491 -75.36 -12.13 35.04
C GLN A 491 -76.85 -11.77 34.87
N LEU A 492 -77.28 -11.41 33.65
CA LEU A 492 -78.69 -11.16 33.35
C LEU A 492 -79.55 -12.40 33.63
N ALA A 493 -79.07 -13.59 33.25
CA ALA A 493 -79.78 -14.84 33.50
C ALA A 493 -79.93 -15.12 35.01
N LEU A 494 -78.88 -14.90 35.81
CA LEU A 494 -78.95 -15.03 37.28
C LEU A 494 -79.92 -14.02 37.90
N PHE A 495 -79.90 -12.78 37.42
CA PHE A 495 -80.84 -11.74 37.87
C PHE A 495 -82.29 -12.15 37.59
N ILE A 496 -82.60 -12.65 36.39
CA ILE A 496 -83.93 -13.15 36.00
C ILE A 496 -84.33 -14.39 36.82
N ALA A 497 -83.40 -15.33 37.04
CA ALA A 497 -83.68 -16.54 37.81
C ALA A 497 -84.09 -16.22 39.26
N ARG A 498 -83.50 -15.19 39.88
CA ARG A 498 -83.88 -14.74 41.22
C ARG A 498 -85.33 -14.25 41.29
N GLY A 499 -85.82 -13.54 40.27
CA GLY A 499 -87.22 -13.13 40.21
C GLY A 499 -88.18 -14.28 39.91
N GLN A 500 -87.74 -15.28 39.14
CA GLN A 500 -88.53 -16.50 38.93
C GLN A 500 -88.70 -17.28 40.25
N GLU A 501 -87.64 -17.44 41.04
CA GLU A 501 -87.74 -18.08 42.35
C GLU A 501 -88.66 -17.27 43.28
N GLU A 502 -88.53 -15.95 43.33
CA GLU A 502 -89.39 -15.10 44.16
C GLU A 502 -90.88 -15.27 43.79
N ARG A 503 -91.18 -15.37 42.49
CA ARG A 503 -92.53 -15.64 42.01
C ARG A 503 -93.03 -17.01 42.46
N ILE A 504 -92.18 -18.03 42.45
CA ILE A 504 -92.50 -19.39 42.94
C ILE A 504 -92.79 -19.32 44.44
N ALA A 505 -91.93 -18.71 45.24
CA ALA A 505 -92.11 -18.56 46.69
C ALA A 505 -93.43 -17.85 47.03
N ARG A 506 -93.80 -16.80 46.29
CA ARG A 506 -95.10 -16.11 46.47
C ARG A 506 -96.30 -17.01 46.14
N LEU A 507 -96.19 -17.85 45.11
CA LEU A 507 -97.24 -18.80 44.76
C LEU A 507 -97.39 -19.89 45.82
N GLU A 508 -96.27 -20.44 46.30
CA GLU A 508 -96.25 -21.43 47.38
C GLU A 508 -96.89 -20.88 48.66
N ALA A 509 -96.52 -19.65 49.06
CA ALA A 509 -97.12 -18.97 50.20
C ALA A 509 -98.63 -18.73 50.00
N ALA A 510 -99.05 -18.30 48.82
CA ALA A 510 -100.47 -18.10 48.51
C ALA A 510 -101.27 -19.41 48.59
N ILE A 511 -100.74 -20.50 48.06
CA ILE A 511 -101.36 -21.84 48.14
C ILE A 511 -101.44 -22.31 49.58
N ALA A 512 -100.36 -22.19 50.35
CA ALA A 512 -100.33 -22.56 51.76
C ALA A 512 -101.32 -21.75 52.60
N SER A 513 -101.57 -20.49 52.24
CA SER A 513 -102.58 -19.63 52.90
C SER A 513 -104.03 -19.92 52.48
N ALA A 514 -104.23 -20.67 51.39
CA ALA A 514 -105.54 -21.05 50.87
C ALA A 514 -105.99 -22.45 51.35
N GLN A 515 -105.10 -23.20 51.99
CA GLN A 515 -105.37 -24.45 52.72
C GLN A 515 -105.61 -24.15 54.20
#